data_AF-A0A5E4PRT6-F1
#
_entry.id   AF-A0A5E4PRT6-F1
#
_cell.length_a   1.000
_cell.length_b   1.000
_cell.length_c   1.000
_cell.angle_alpha   90.00
_cell.angle_beta   90.00
_cell.angle_gamma   90.00
#
_symmetry.space_group_name_H-M   'P 1'
#
loop_
_entity.id
_entity.type
_entity.pdbx_description
1 polymer ?
#
loop_
_entity_poly.entity_id
_entity_poly.type
_entity_poly.pdbx_seq_one_letter_code
_entity_poly.pdbx_strand_id
1 'polypeptide(L)'
;MNTSFQTNKISGRVKTFVLSDKCFEKNNIACSWRRGNKFCIYPRSQKIRQTAETCENIILDIRQDVLLFTNILRKFVNEINGTFLSLQKLAQTANTTDNAVEYLKLSRQYRSIIRVCVESLQDAAEKETDGLEKHNYLSYITIFYSIECIWHLCEVLYINVIPGEVVLPFLLEWIRFHFPRHEQTAAKLLEACERGSEDNPNYWDAITGMIVQGRIDVARALLKLHSSADANEFKLVDNSLRMMPVYSVYGGISTGEFTLTWKHWQAECRSRLASGAIQLPQLELIMKIIIGDYSAFESIRIKYSSWFDLLGGWVLFTMPWAKRRDMAAAGAACAGLATHTRTHLDDIIQALLEGDLHQVIHEIQQMSDNGWFATHLTDMLYHCGKLQILDKHQTDVTLRLRNSLILEYGSLLMEHRSLWCAGLSYLATCAAEGLNRAELLLERIPIDSEAKAMRVVAEAKKYGLVGV
;
A
#
# COMPACT_ATOMS: atom_id res chain seq x y z
N MET A 1 28.83 -25.04 2.36
CA MET A 1 29.44 -24.06 1.44
C MET A 1 28.31 -23.20 0.90
N ASN A 2 28.34 -21.90 1.18
CA ASN A 2 27.37 -20.94 0.62
C ASN A 2 27.73 -20.70 -0.84
N THR A 3 27.00 -21.32 -1.75
CA THR A 3 27.08 -21.02 -3.18
C THR A 3 26.12 -19.87 -3.50
N SER A 4 26.66 -18.80 -4.07
CA SER A 4 25.90 -17.65 -4.56
C SER A 4 25.08 -18.07 -5.79
N PHE A 5 23.78 -17.77 -5.77
CA PHE A 5 22.85 -18.11 -6.84
C PHE A 5 22.75 -16.96 -7.84
N GLN A 6 23.10 -17.20 -9.10
CA GLN A 6 22.79 -16.28 -10.21
C GLN A 6 21.37 -16.55 -10.72
N THR A 7 20.55 -15.51 -10.76
CA THR A 7 19.19 -15.53 -11.31
C THR A 7 19.25 -15.17 -12.79
N ASN A 8 19.06 -16.16 -13.67
CA ASN A 8 18.85 -15.88 -15.09
C ASN A 8 17.35 -15.66 -15.37
N LYS A 9 17.01 -14.46 -15.84
CA LYS A 9 15.67 -14.09 -16.31
C LYS A 9 15.35 -14.83 -17.62
N ILE A 10 14.50 -15.84 -17.54
CA ILE A 10 13.77 -16.36 -18.70
C ILE A 10 12.29 -16.49 -18.31
N SER A 11 11.44 -15.68 -18.97
CA SER A 11 9.97 -15.66 -18.91
C SER A 11 9.28 -15.25 -17.59
N GLY A 12 9.01 -13.94 -17.47
CA GLY A 12 7.74 -13.38 -17.01
C GLY A 12 7.35 -13.43 -15.53
N ARG A 13 7.18 -14.61 -14.92
CA ARG A 13 6.48 -14.71 -13.61
C ARG A 13 6.99 -15.78 -12.65
N VAL A 14 7.96 -16.60 -13.03
CA VAL A 14 8.47 -17.67 -12.16
C VAL A 14 9.93 -17.41 -11.84
N LYS A 15 10.27 -17.26 -10.55
CA LYS A 15 11.68 -17.24 -10.11
C LYS A 15 12.27 -18.63 -10.35
N THR A 16 13.05 -18.77 -11.40
CA THR A 16 13.80 -20.00 -11.70
C THR A 16 15.19 -19.93 -11.08
N PHE A 17 15.59 -20.98 -10.37
CA PHE A 17 16.95 -21.15 -9.87
C PHE A 17 17.59 -22.37 -10.53
N VAL A 18 18.85 -22.22 -10.95
CA VAL A 18 19.63 -23.31 -11.53
C VAL A 18 20.38 -24.01 -10.40
N LEU A 19 20.16 -25.31 -10.24
CA LEU A 19 20.91 -26.13 -9.28
C LEU A 19 22.33 -26.33 -9.81
N SER A 20 23.35 -25.91 -9.07
CA SER A 20 24.74 -25.86 -9.52
C SER A 20 25.50 -27.19 -9.46
N ASP A 21 24.82 -28.31 -9.18
CA ASP A 21 25.49 -29.56 -8.81
C ASP A 21 25.51 -30.58 -9.94
N LYS A 22 26.71 -31.04 -10.30
CA LYS A 22 26.96 -32.09 -11.31
C LYS A 22 26.25 -33.40 -10.97
N CYS A 23 25.96 -33.70 -9.69
CA CYS A 23 25.21 -34.91 -9.32
C CYS A 23 23.74 -34.86 -9.77
N PHE A 24 23.16 -33.69 -10.09
CA PHE A 24 21.81 -33.55 -10.69
C PHE A 24 21.80 -33.55 -12.22
N GLU A 25 22.95 -33.37 -12.89
CA GLU A 25 23.05 -33.42 -14.36
C GLU A 25 23.05 -34.86 -14.90
N LYS A 26 23.62 -35.80 -14.13
CA LYS A 26 23.85 -37.20 -14.58
C LYS A 26 22.81 -38.21 -14.07
N ASN A 27 22.05 -37.87 -13.03
CA ASN A 27 21.09 -38.76 -12.39
C ASN A 27 19.66 -38.27 -12.61
N ASN A 28 18.69 -39.20 -12.68
CA ASN A 28 17.28 -38.80 -12.63
C ASN A 28 17.02 -38.09 -11.29
N ILE A 29 16.26 -37.00 -11.32
CA ILE A 29 15.96 -36.19 -10.13
C ILE A 29 14.62 -36.63 -9.54
N ALA A 30 14.53 -36.72 -8.21
CA ALA A 30 13.27 -36.86 -7.51
C ALA A 30 13.06 -35.70 -6.54
N CYS A 31 11.80 -35.36 -6.31
CA CYS A 31 11.37 -34.33 -5.37
C CYS A 31 10.35 -34.93 -4.40
N SER A 32 10.42 -34.57 -3.13
CA SER A 32 9.40 -34.90 -2.14
C SER A 32 9.13 -33.72 -1.21
N TRP A 33 7.85 -33.45 -0.97
CA TRP A 33 7.44 -32.45 0.02
C TRP A 33 7.83 -32.92 1.43
N ARG A 34 8.37 -31.99 2.21
CA ARG A 34 8.63 -32.16 3.64
C ARG A 34 7.56 -31.44 4.45
N ARG A 35 7.71 -31.45 5.78
CA ARG A 35 6.82 -30.71 6.68
C ARG A 35 6.93 -29.20 6.40
N GLY A 36 5.79 -28.56 6.20
CA GLY A 36 5.65 -27.12 5.95
C GLY A 36 6.11 -26.71 4.55
N ASN A 37 6.58 -25.47 4.42
CA ASN A 37 7.04 -24.84 3.18
C ASN A 37 8.40 -25.35 2.64
N LYS A 38 8.68 -26.64 2.82
CA LYS A 38 9.94 -27.29 2.44
C LYS A 38 9.70 -28.43 1.49
N PHE A 39 10.58 -28.57 0.52
CA PHE A 39 10.67 -29.77 -0.31
C PHE A 39 12.13 -30.16 -0.49
N CYS A 40 12.37 -31.45 -0.61
CA CYS A 40 13.70 -31.98 -0.84
C CYS A 40 13.87 -32.45 -2.28
N ILE A 41 15.01 -32.10 -2.87
CA ILE A 41 15.46 -32.62 -4.15
C ILE A 41 16.61 -33.60 -3.89
N TYR A 42 16.54 -34.78 -4.49
CA TYR A 42 17.55 -35.82 -4.32
C TYR A 42 17.74 -36.62 -5.62
N PRO A 43 18.95 -37.15 -5.87
CA PRO A 43 19.20 -38.01 -7.02
C PRO A 43 18.49 -39.36 -6.84
N ARG A 44 17.87 -39.85 -7.90
CA ARG A 44 17.17 -41.14 -7.98
C ARG A 44 17.89 -42.03 -9.00
N SER A 45 18.58 -43.06 -8.52
CA SER A 45 19.10 -44.11 -9.40
C SER A 45 18.00 -45.14 -9.72
N GLN A 46 17.74 -45.41 -11.00
CA GLN A 46 16.87 -46.52 -11.42
C GLN A 46 17.61 -47.86 -11.51
N LYS A 47 18.95 -47.87 -11.36
CA LYS A 47 19.77 -49.09 -11.43
C LYS A 47 20.49 -49.33 -10.10
N ILE A 48 20.35 -50.54 -9.55
CA ILE A 48 21.16 -51.00 -8.42
C ILE A 48 22.59 -51.14 -8.95
N ARG A 49 23.44 -50.14 -8.71
CA ARG A 49 24.86 -50.20 -9.06
C ARG A 49 25.58 -51.00 -7.97
N GLN A 50 26.24 -52.10 -8.35
CA GLN A 50 27.05 -52.93 -7.45
C GLN A 50 28.40 -52.29 -7.07
N THR A 51 28.78 -51.18 -7.71
CA THR A 51 29.99 -50.43 -7.42
C THR A 51 29.63 -49.00 -7.02
N ALA A 52 29.98 -48.63 -5.79
CA ALA A 52 29.81 -47.31 -5.23
C ALA A 52 30.84 -46.35 -5.86
N GLU A 53 30.52 -45.82 -7.06
CA GLU A 53 31.18 -44.60 -7.53
C GLU A 53 30.76 -43.45 -6.60
N THR A 54 31.76 -42.74 -6.09
CA THR A 54 31.66 -41.58 -5.19
C THR A 54 31.01 -40.36 -5.89
N CYS A 55 29.73 -40.41 -6.28
CA CYS A 55 28.95 -39.17 -6.35
C CYS A 55 28.53 -38.88 -4.92
N GLU A 56 28.90 -37.71 -4.39
CA GLU A 56 28.33 -37.23 -3.14
C GLU A 56 26.80 -37.23 -3.30
N ASN A 57 26.11 -38.08 -2.55
CA ASN A 57 24.65 -38.15 -2.57
C ASN A 57 24.10 -36.91 -1.86
N ILE A 58 24.07 -35.79 -2.59
CA ILE A 58 23.65 -34.50 -2.07
C ILE A 58 22.12 -34.43 -2.09
N ILE A 59 21.54 -34.21 -0.91
CA ILE A 59 20.12 -33.92 -0.72
C ILE A 59 20.00 -32.42 -0.50
N LEU A 60 19.24 -31.74 -1.36
CA LEU A 60 18.94 -30.33 -1.22
C LEU A 60 17.63 -30.16 -0.48
N ASP A 61 17.63 -29.43 0.64
CA ASP A 61 16.42 -29.00 1.34
C ASP A 61 16.10 -27.56 0.90
N ILE A 62 15.04 -27.42 0.12
CA ILE A 62 14.60 -26.13 -0.43
C ILE A 62 13.43 -25.65 0.39
N ARG A 63 13.52 -24.40 0.82
CA ARG A 63 12.48 -23.72 1.59
C ARG A 63 12.05 -22.46 0.87
N GLN A 64 10.74 -22.22 0.81
CA GLN A 64 10.25 -20.91 0.43
C GLN A 64 10.63 -19.89 1.51
N ASP A 65 11.25 -18.79 1.10
CA ASP A 65 11.50 -17.69 2.02
C ASP A 65 10.20 -16.95 2.35
N VAL A 66 10.00 -16.68 3.64
CA VAL A 66 8.79 -16.07 4.19
C VAL A 66 9.22 -14.87 5.01
N LEU A 67 9.06 -13.67 4.44
CA LEU A 67 9.50 -12.42 5.06
C LEU A 67 8.91 -12.23 6.45
N LEU A 68 7.66 -12.66 6.66
CA LEU A 68 6.95 -12.53 7.94
C LEU A 68 7.61 -13.27 9.10
N PHE A 69 8.55 -14.19 8.83
CA PHE A 69 9.24 -14.95 9.87
C PHE A 69 10.50 -14.24 10.41
N THR A 70 10.89 -13.10 9.82
CA THR A 70 11.96 -12.25 10.36
C THR A 70 11.58 -11.65 11.72
N ASN A 71 12.56 -11.29 12.55
CA ASN A 71 12.31 -10.83 13.92
C ASN A 71 11.39 -9.62 14.01
N ILE A 72 11.57 -8.64 13.12
CA ILE A 72 10.76 -7.41 13.07
C ILE A 72 9.34 -7.75 12.65
N LEU A 73 9.20 -8.52 11.56
CA LEU A 73 7.90 -8.84 10.99
C LEU A 73 7.09 -9.82 11.84
N ARG A 74 7.74 -10.63 12.68
CA ARG A 74 7.03 -11.43 13.70
C ARG A 74 6.31 -10.58 14.73
N LYS A 75 6.85 -9.43 15.13
CA LYS A 75 6.14 -8.50 16.03
C LYS A 75 4.93 -7.92 15.31
N PHE A 76 5.13 -7.46 14.07
CA PHE A 76 4.06 -7.00 13.20
C PHE A 76 2.91 -8.01 13.09
N VAL A 77 3.20 -9.30 12.81
CA VAL A 77 2.18 -10.36 12.72
C VAL A 77 1.35 -10.49 14.00
N ASN A 78 1.96 -10.37 15.18
CA ASN A 78 1.23 -10.47 16.44
C ASN A 78 0.30 -9.27 16.67
N GLU A 79 0.74 -8.06 16.32
CA GLU A 79 -0.07 -6.83 16.43
C GLU A 79 -1.28 -6.86 15.47
N ILE A 80 -1.07 -7.26 14.21
CA ILE A 80 -2.18 -7.37 13.25
C ILE A 80 -3.14 -8.50 13.63
N ASN A 81 -2.67 -9.57 14.28
CA ASN A 81 -3.55 -10.62 14.78
C ASN A 81 -4.48 -10.09 15.87
N GLY A 82 -3.97 -9.26 16.80
CA GLY A 82 -4.81 -8.60 17.80
C GLY A 82 -5.91 -7.74 17.17
N THR A 83 -5.56 -7.00 16.12
CA THR A 83 -6.51 -6.15 15.37
C THR A 83 -7.53 -7.02 14.61
N PHE A 84 -7.10 -8.12 14.00
CA PHE A 84 -7.96 -9.08 13.32
C PHE A 84 -8.98 -9.71 14.27
N LEU A 85 -8.55 -10.20 15.43
CA LEU A 85 -9.46 -10.78 16.42
C LEU A 85 -10.46 -9.74 16.95
N SER A 86 -10.04 -8.49 17.09
CA SER A 86 -10.92 -7.38 17.46
C SER A 86 -11.97 -7.12 16.38
N LEU A 87 -11.60 -7.18 15.11
CA LEU A 87 -12.50 -7.10 13.96
C LEU A 87 -13.52 -8.25 13.95
N GLN A 88 -13.07 -9.50 14.17
CA GLN A 88 -13.98 -10.65 14.23
C GLN A 88 -14.99 -10.51 15.39
N LYS A 89 -14.54 -10.07 16.57
CA LYS A 89 -15.41 -9.85 17.72
C LYS A 89 -16.44 -8.75 17.42
N LEU A 90 -16.01 -7.64 16.83
CA LEU A 90 -16.89 -6.56 16.42
C LEU A 90 -17.97 -7.07 15.46
N ALA A 91 -17.58 -7.84 14.44
CA ALA A 91 -18.50 -8.42 13.47
C ALA A 91 -19.53 -9.38 14.09
N GLN A 92 -19.13 -10.21 15.07
CA GLN A 92 -20.05 -11.10 15.79
C GLN A 92 -21.08 -10.34 16.65
N THR A 93 -20.68 -9.20 17.21
CA THR A 93 -21.57 -8.36 18.03
C THR A 93 -22.44 -7.39 17.22
N ALA A 94 -22.16 -7.22 15.93
CA ALA A 94 -22.84 -6.26 15.07
C ALA A 94 -24.22 -6.77 14.65
N ASN A 95 -25.27 -6.31 15.32
CA ASN A 95 -26.66 -6.59 14.91
C ASN A 95 -27.25 -5.55 13.94
N THR A 96 -26.53 -4.46 13.62
CA THR A 96 -27.01 -3.38 12.74
C THR A 96 -25.85 -2.57 12.16
N THR A 97 -26.13 -1.86 11.05
CA THR A 97 -25.27 -1.03 10.19
C THR A 97 -24.53 0.16 10.85
N ASP A 98 -24.39 0.19 12.18
CA ASP A 98 -23.95 1.37 12.95
C ASP A 98 -22.49 1.32 13.43
N ASN A 99 -21.70 0.33 13.01
CA ASN A 99 -20.31 0.16 13.44
C ASN A 99 -19.27 0.84 12.53
N ALA A 100 -19.68 1.69 11.59
CA ALA A 100 -18.78 2.32 10.62
C ALA A 100 -17.61 3.07 11.29
N VAL A 101 -17.85 3.73 12.42
CA VAL A 101 -16.82 4.42 13.21
C VAL A 101 -15.81 3.42 13.81
N GLU A 102 -16.28 2.28 14.32
CA GLU A 102 -15.40 1.25 14.90
C GLU A 102 -14.58 0.54 13.83
N TYR A 103 -15.16 0.26 12.65
CA TYR A 103 -14.40 -0.25 11.51
C TYR A 103 -13.31 0.72 11.06
N LEU A 104 -13.61 2.02 11.01
CA LEU A 104 -12.62 3.04 10.69
C LEU A 104 -11.49 3.08 11.73
N LYS A 105 -11.79 2.94 13.03
CA LYS A 105 -10.77 2.85 14.08
C LYS A 105 -9.86 1.65 13.88
N LEU A 106 -10.41 0.48 13.57
CA LEU A 106 -9.63 -0.73 13.28
C LEU A 106 -8.78 -0.58 12.02
N SER A 107 -9.30 0.07 10.96
CA SER A 107 -8.52 0.37 9.75
C SER A 107 -7.33 1.28 10.05
N ARG A 108 -7.53 2.32 10.86
CA ARG A 108 -6.45 3.21 11.30
C ARG A 108 -5.43 2.48 12.18
N GLN A 109 -5.89 1.55 13.01
CA GLN A 109 -5.00 0.69 13.79
C GLN A 109 -4.11 -0.17 12.89
N TYR A 110 -4.66 -0.81 11.85
CA TYR A 110 -3.85 -1.51 10.85
C TYR A 110 -2.81 -0.59 10.22
N ARG A 111 -3.21 0.60 9.76
CA ARG A 111 -2.30 1.59 9.17
C ARG A 111 -1.20 2.03 10.14
N SER A 112 -1.54 2.24 11.41
CA SER A 112 -0.56 2.56 12.46
C SER A 112 0.44 1.42 12.69
N ILE A 113 -0.02 0.17 12.71
CA ILE A 113 0.86 -1.00 12.86
C ILE A 113 1.81 -1.13 11.66
N ILE A 114 1.29 -0.90 10.44
CA ILE A 114 2.11 -0.87 9.22
C ILE A 114 3.19 0.23 9.32
N ARG A 115 2.81 1.45 9.73
CA ARG A 115 3.76 2.57 9.89
C ARG A 115 4.88 2.27 10.88
N VAL A 116 4.55 1.76 12.06
CA VAL A 116 5.54 1.36 13.08
C VAL A 116 6.46 0.26 12.54
N CYS A 117 5.92 -0.67 11.74
CA CYS A 117 6.72 -1.70 11.09
C CYS A 117 7.71 -1.12 10.07
N VAL A 118 7.27 -0.17 9.25
CA VAL A 118 8.13 0.54 8.29
C VAL A 118 9.26 1.26 9.00
N GLU A 119 8.97 2.02 10.06
CA GLU A 119 9.97 2.71 10.88
C GLU A 119 10.97 1.72 11.51
N SER A 120 10.47 0.60 12.05
CA SER A 120 11.32 -0.45 12.60
C SER A 120 12.25 -1.09 11.57
N LEU A 121 11.78 -1.25 10.32
CA LEU A 121 12.59 -1.75 9.21
C LEU A 121 13.63 -0.72 8.75
N GLN A 122 13.29 0.57 8.73
CA GLN A 122 14.22 1.67 8.41
C GLN A 122 15.36 1.73 9.42
N ASP A 123 15.02 1.73 10.71
CA ASP A 123 16.00 1.69 11.81
C ASP A 123 16.94 0.49 11.70
N ALA A 124 16.43 -0.67 11.29
CA ALA A 124 17.23 -1.87 11.09
C ALA A 124 18.14 -1.75 9.86
N ALA A 125 17.63 -1.22 8.74
CA ALA A 125 18.40 -1.02 7.51
C ALA A 125 19.56 -0.01 7.69
N GLU A 126 19.38 1.00 8.53
CA GLU A 126 20.43 1.97 8.85
C GLU A 126 21.57 1.36 9.67
N LYS A 127 21.24 0.48 10.62
CA LYS A 127 22.19 -0.19 11.51
C LYS A 127 22.88 -1.39 10.86
N GLU A 128 22.30 -1.93 9.78
CA GLU A 128 22.81 -3.12 9.10
C GLU A 128 24.07 -2.83 8.29
N THR A 129 25.08 -3.68 8.46
CA THR A 129 26.37 -3.59 7.77
C THR A 129 26.49 -4.62 6.66
N ASP A 130 25.76 -5.74 6.74
CA ASP A 130 25.69 -6.72 5.67
C ASP A 130 24.88 -6.19 4.48
N GLY A 131 25.48 -6.17 3.29
CA GLY A 131 24.86 -5.60 2.10
C GLY A 131 23.61 -6.35 1.62
N LEU A 132 23.54 -7.67 1.84
CA LEU A 132 22.41 -8.50 1.42
C LEU A 132 21.22 -8.30 2.36
N GLU A 133 21.44 -8.36 3.67
CA GLU A 133 20.38 -8.11 4.67
C GLU A 133 19.86 -6.68 4.59
N LYS A 134 20.74 -5.70 4.37
CA LYS A 134 20.34 -4.31 4.13
C LYS A 134 19.45 -4.20 2.89
N HIS A 135 19.79 -4.89 1.80
CA HIS A 135 18.95 -4.92 0.60
C HIS A 135 17.58 -5.56 0.87
N ASN A 136 17.52 -6.63 1.66
CA ASN A 136 16.27 -7.26 2.07
C ASN A 136 15.38 -6.28 2.85
N TYR A 137 15.94 -5.55 3.83
CA TYR A 137 15.18 -4.53 4.56
C TYR A 137 14.66 -3.43 3.64
N LEU A 138 15.47 -2.90 2.72
CA LEU A 138 15.03 -1.89 1.75
C LEU A 138 13.89 -2.40 0.84
N SER A 139 13.95 -3.67 0.44
CA SER A 139 12.87 -4.33 -0.30
C SER A 139 11.59 -4.40 0.54
N TYR A 140 11.68 -4.82 1.80
CA TYR A 140 10.53 -4.89 2.71
C TYR A 140 9.94 -3.50 2.99
N ILE A 141 10.78 -2.49 3.19
CA ILE A 141 10.36 -1.08 3.35
C ILE A 141 9.52 -0.65 2.14
N THR A 142 9.98 -0.94 0.93
CA THR A 142 9.27 -0.59 -0.31
C THR A 142 7.90 -1.28 -0.41
N ILE A 143 7.84 -2.58 -0.06
CA ILE A 143 6.60 -3.36 -0.04
C ILE A 143 5.61 -2.77 0.97
N PHE A 144 6.05 -2.56 2.21
CA PHE A 144 5.16 -2.07 3.27
C PHE A 144 4.72 -0.61 3.08
N TYR A 145 5.56 0.26 2.51
CA TYR A 145 5.14 1.59 2.08
C TYR A 145 4.06 1.54 1.00
N SER A 146 4.19 0.63 0.03
CA SER A 146 3.18 0.43 -1.01
C SER A 146 1.87 -0.04 -0.39
N ILE A 147 1.93 -1.01 0.53
CA ILE A 147 0.75 -1.51 1.26
C ILE A 147 0.07 -0.39 2.05
N GLU A 148 0.84 0.43 2.78
CA GLU A 148 0.28 1.56 3.54
C GLU A 148 -0.41 2.57 2.64
N CYS A 149 0.20 2.89 1.48
CA CYS A 149 -0.35 3.79 0.47
C CYS A 149 -1.70 3.31 -0.06
N ILE A 150 -1.79 2.03 -0.43
CA ILE A 150 -3.01 1.38 -0.91
C ILE A 150 -4.06 1.31 0.21
N TRP A 151 -3.66 0.89 1.42
CA TRP A 151 -4.57 0.77 2.57
C TRP A 151 -5.18 2.13 2.92
N HIS A 152 -4.36 3.18 2.97
CA HIS A 152 -4.82 4.52 3.30
C HIS A 152 -5.79 5.08 2.25
N LEU A 153 -5.52 4.87 0.96
CA LEU A 153 -6.45 5.30 -0.09
C LEU A 153 -7.76 4.50 -0.02
N CYS A 154 -7.68 3.19 0.20
CA CYS A 154 -8.86 2.34 0.39
C CYS A 154 -9.69 2.78 1.61
N GLU A 155 -9.03 3.15 2.72
CA GLU A 155 -9.67 3.73 3.90
C GLU A 155 -10.44 5.00 3.55
N VAL A 156 -9.83 5.94 2.81
CA VAL A 156 -10.47 7.19 2.37
C VAL A 156 -11.69 6.91 1.48
N LEU A 157 -11.54 6.03 0.49
CA LEU A 157 -12.55 5.82 -0.54
C LEU A 157 -13.70 4.91 -0.09
N TYR A 158 -13.48 3.92 0.78
CA TYR A 158 -14.47 2.88 1.03
C TYR A 158 -14.87 2.72 2.49
N ILE A 159 -13.95 2.93 3.43
CA ILE A 159 -14.19 2.64 4.86
C ILE A 159 -14.65 3.89 5.61
N ASN A 160 -14.04 5.03 5.35
CA ASN A 160 -14.35 6.28 6.03
C ASN A 160 -15.78 6.75 5.70
N VAL A 161 -16.47 7.37 6.66
CA VAL A 161 -17.76 8.02 6.44
C VAL A 161 -17.49 9.49 6.18
N ILE A 162 -17.47 9.89 4.90
CA ILE A 162 -17.10 11.24 4.47
C ILE A 162 -18.35 12.14 4.44
N PRO A 163 -18.39 13.24 5.22
CA PRO A 163 -19.49 14.19 5.19
C PRO A 163 -19.70 14.75 3.77
N GLY A 164 -20.93 14.68 3.27
CA GLY A 164 -21.29 15.15 1.93
C GLY A 164 -20.63 14.39 0.76
N GLU A 165 -19.92 13.30 1.05
CA GLU A 165 -19.16 12.48 0.09
C GLU A 165 -18.06 13.24 -0.67
N VAL A 166 -17.68 14.44 -0.23
CA VAL A 166 -16.63 15.24 -0.89
C VAL A 166 -15.25 14.78 -0.42
N VAL A 167 -14.52 14.14 -1.33
CA VAL A 167 -13.30 13.39 -0.99
C VAL A 167 -12.02 14.24 -0.96
N LEU A 168 -12.03 15.42 -1.59
CA LEU A 168 -10.83 16.23 -1.80
C LEU A 168 -10.00 16.49 -0.52
N PRO A 169 -10.59 16.89 0.64
CA PRO A 169 -9.78 17.17 1.84
C PRO A 169 -8.97 15.94 2.30
N PHE A 170 -9.59 14.76 2.25
CA PHE A 170 -8.97 13.50 2.63
C PHE A 170 -7.95 13.04 1.58
N LEU A 171 -8.21 13.30 0.30
CA LEU A 171 -7.27 13.04 -0.78
C LEU A 171 -6.00 13.91 -0.64
N LEU A 172 -6.15 15.21 -0.35
CA LEU A 172 -4.99 16.08 -0.11
C LEU A 172 -4.19 15.65 1.12
N GLU A 173 -4.85 15.16 2.18
CA GLU A 173 -4.17 14.53 3.33
C GLU A 173 -3.39 13.29 2.92
N TRP A 174 -3.99 12.41 2.12
CA TRP A 174 -3.33 11.21 1.59
C TRP A 174 -2.08 11.56 0.75
N ILE A 175 -2.18 12.54 -0.15
CA ILE A 175 -1.04 13.01 -0.96
C ILE A 175 0.08 13.54 -0.07
N ARG A 176 -0.23 14.45 0.86
CA ARG A 176 0.79 15.04 1.75
C ARG A 176 1.49 13.99 2.61
N PHE A 177 0.74 12.97 3.05
CA PHE A 177 1.27 11.89 3.87
C PHE A 177 2.22 10.98 3.09
N HIS A 178 1.88 10.60 1.85
CA HIS A 178 2.71 9.67 1.04
C HIS A 178 3.78 10.37 0.21
N PHE A 179 3.65 11.67 -0.05
CA PHE A 179 4.58 12.47 -0.85
C PHE A 179 5.10 13.72 -0.11
N PRO A 180 5.78 13.55 1.04
CA PRO A 180 6.17 14.68 1.90
C PRO A 180 7.35 15.50 1.34
N ARG A 181 7.99 15.07 0.24
CA ARG A 181 9.22 15.69 -0.30
C ARG A 181 9.05 17.19 -0.53
N HIS A 182 7.96 17.60 -1.15
CA HIS A 182 7.72 19.02 -1.44
C HIS A 182 7.57 19.84 -0.15
N GLU A 183 6.88 19.30 0.87
CA GLU A 183 6.68 19.96 2.16
C GLU A 183 8.01 20.08 2.94
N GLN A 184 8.84 19.04 2.90
CA GLN A 184 10.18 19.07 3.51
C GLN A 184 11.09 20.11 2.84
N THR A 185 11.06 20.21 1.51
CA THR A 185 11.83 21.23 0.78
C THR A 185 11.30 22.63 1.07
N ALA A 186 9.98 22.82 1.07
CA ALA A 186 9.34 24.10 1.39
C ALA A 186 9.68 24.57 2.81
N ALA A 187 9.65 23.66 3.79
CA ALA A 187 10.01 23.96 5.18
C ALA A 187 11.45 24.47 5.29
N LYS A 188 12.42 23.81 4.64
CA LYS A 188 13.83 24.24 4.63
C LYS A 188 14.03 25.63 4.03
N LEU A 189 13.34 25.93 2.93
CA LEU A 189 13.40 27.25 2.28
C LEU A 189 12.80 28.35 3.17
N LEU A 190 11.67 28.07 3.82
CA LEU A 190 11.03 29.02 4.73
C LEU A 190 11.83 29.23 6.01
N GLU A 191 12.50 28.20 6.52
CA GLU A 191 13.37 28.30 7.69
C GLU A 191 14.60 29.17 7.43
N ALA A 192 15.22 29.06 6.25
CA ALA A 192 16.30 29.96 5.85
C ALA A 192 15.83 31.43 5.80
N CYS A 193 14.58 31.67 5.37
CA CYS A 193 13.96 33.00 5.30
C CYS A 193 14.80 34.03 4.51
N GLU A 194 15.51 33.56 3.48
CA GLU A 194 16.42 34.38 2.68
C GLU A 194 15.69 35.00 1.49
N ARG A 195 15.73 36.33 1.37
CA ARG A 195 15.26 37.02 0.16
C ARG A 195 16.23 36.72 -0.99
N GLY A 196 15.72 36.35 -2.15
CA GLY A 196 16.55 35.82 -3.25
C GLY A 196 16.59 34.29 -3.31
N SER A 197 15.68 33.62 -2.59
CA SER A 197 15.60 32.14 -2.56
C SER A 197 15.38 31.49 -3.93
N GLU A 198 15.04 32.26 -4.97
CA GLU A 198 14.92 31.77 -6.35
C GLU A 198 16.21 31.18 -6.93
N ASP A 199 17.38 31.50 -6.37
CA ASP A 199 18.66 30.91 -6.75
C ASP A 199 18.75 29.43 -6.37
N ASN A 200 17.90 28.96 -5.44
CA ASN A 200 17.83 27.55 -5.11
C ASN A 200 17.16 26.77 -6.27
N PRO A 201 17.79 25.70 -6.79
CA PRO A 201 17.25 24.95 -7.93
C PRO A 201 15.88 24.32 -7.65
N ASN A 202 15.53 24.08 -6.39
CA ASN A 202 14.26 23.49 -6.01
C ASN A 202 13.20 24.53 -5.61
N TYR A 203 13.47 25.84 -5.70
CA TYR A 203 12.56 26.90 -5.24
C TYR A 203 11.19 26.85 -5.95
N TRP A 204 11.20 26.90 -7.29
CA TRP A 204 9.97 26.86 -8.08
C TRP A 204 9.26 25.50 -8.01
N ASP A 205 10.03 24.42 -7.85
CA ASP A 205 9.49 23.07 -7.68
C ASP A 205 8.79 22.92 -6.32
N ALA A 206 9.32 23.56 -5.27
CA ALA A 206 8.68 23.61 -3.96
C ALA A 206 7.37 24.41 -4.01
N ILE A 207 7.35 25.58 -4.67
CA ILE A 207 6.13 26.38 -4.83
C ILE A 207 5.07 25.60 -5.61
N THR A 208 5.46 25.01 -6.74
CA THR A 208 4.56 24.20 -7.58
C THR A 208 4.01 23.01 -6.81
N GLY A 209 4.88 22.30 -6.07
CA GLY A 209 4.48 21.20 -5.20
C GLY A 209 3.51 21.63 -4.11
N MET A 210 3.74 22.77 -3.45
CA MET A 210 2.81 23.31 -2.44
C MET A 210 1.45 23.66 -3.03
N ILE A 211 1.39 24.19 -4.25
CA ILE A 211 0.13 24.48 -4.95
C ILE A 211 -0.62 23.17 -5.27
N VAL A 212 0.07 22.18 -5.85
CA VAL A 212 -0.51 20.87 -6.19
C VAL A 212 -0.98 20.13 -4.93
N GLN A 213 -0.27 20.25 -3.81
CA GLN A 213 -0.66 19.66 -2.53
C GLN A 213 -1.72 20.48 -1.76
N GLY A 214 -2.24 21.56 -2.35
CA GLY A 214 -3.27 22.41 -1.75
C GLY A 214 -2.80 23.28 -0.57
N ARG A 215 -1.49 23.43 -0.38
CA ARG A 215 -0.86 24.27 0.66
C ARG A 215 -0.65 25.69 0.14
N ILE A 216 -1.76 26.34 -0.19
CA ILE A 216 -1.77 27.67 -0.82
C ILE A 216 -1.05 28.72 0.04
N ASP A 217 -1.27 28.72 1.35
CA ASP A 217 -0.61 29.68 2.24
C ASP A 217 0.92 29.50 2.30
N VAL A 218 1.39 28.25 2.21
CA VAL A 218 2.83 27.94 2.18
C VAL A 218 3.43 28.39 0.83
N ALA A 219 2.74 28.12 -0.27
CA ALA A 219 3.15 28.60 -1.59
C ALA A 219 3.24 30.13 -1.64
N ARG A 220 2.26 30.84 -1.05
CA ARG A 220 2.26 32.30 -0.92
C ARG A 220 3.39 32.81 -0.05
N ALA A 221 3.71 32.12 1.04
CA ALA A 221 4.86 32.47 1.89
C ALA A 221 6.18 32.31 1.12
N LEU A 222 6.34 31.24 0.33
CA LEU A 222 7.51 31.03 -0.51
C LEU A 222 7.65 32.10 -1.60
N LEU A 223 6.54 32.50 -2.26
CA LEU A 223 6.54 33.57 -3.27
C LEU A 223 7.04 34.91 -2.71
N LYS A 224 6.81 35.17 -1.42
CA LYS A 224 7.31 36.39 -0.75
C LYS A 224 8.82 36.40 -0.52
N LEU A 225 9.49 35.25 -0.60
CA LEU A 225 10.95 35.16 -0.51
C LEU A 225 11.65 35.56 -1.82
N HIS A 226 10.91 35.69 -2.92
CA HIS A 226 11.50 36.10 -4.20
C HIS A 226 12.03 37.54 -4.13
N SER A 227 13.17 37.84 -4.77
CA SER A 227 13.72 39.21 -4.81
C SER A 227 12.68 40.25 -5.29
N SER A 228 12.02 39.94 -6.41
CA SER A 228 10.93 40.71 -7.04
C SER A 228 9.52 40.53 -6.43
N ALA A 229 9.38 40.01 -5.19
CA ALA A 229 8.06 39.77 -4.59
C ALA A 229 7.12 41.00 -4.54
N ASP A 230 7.69 42.21 -4.54
CA ASP A 230 6.93 43.47 -4.53
C ASP A 230 6.40 43.88 -5.93
N ALA A 231 6.80 43.19 -6.99
CA ALA A 231 6.36 43.47 -8.35
C ALA A 231 4.87 43.17 -8.56
N ASN A 232 4.27 43.84 -9.55
CA ASN A 232 2.83 43.74 -9.80
C ASN A 232 2.38 42.32 -10.18
N GLU A 233 3.16 41.59 -10.98
CA GLU A 233 2.83 40.20 -11.36
C GLU A 233 2.79 39.26 -10.15
N PHE A 234 3.72 39.39 -9.19
CA PHE A 234 3.73 38.61 -7.95
C PHE A 234 2.51 38.94 -7.08
N LYS A 235 2.17 40.22 -6.94
CA LYS A 235 0.96 40.65 -6.21
C LYS A 235 -0.32 40.14 -6.86
N LEU A 236 -0.39 40.11 -8.20
CA LEU A 236 -1.53 39.56 -8.94
C LEU A 236 -1.70 38.06 -8.67
N VAL A 237 -0.62 37.29 -8.72
CA VAL A 237 -0.66 35.85 -8.41
C VAL A 237 -0.99 35.61 -6.93
N ASP A 238 -0.34 36.30 -5.99
CA ASP A 238 -0.63 36.17 -4.55
C ASP A 238 -2.10 36.47 -4.25
N ASN A 239 -2.66 37.54 -4.82
CA ASN A 239 -4.07 37.88 -4.65
C ASN A 239 -5.00 36.82 -5.23
N SER A 240 -4.65 36.25 -6.39
CA SER A 240 -5.45 35.19 -7.02
C SER A 240 -5.47 33.94 -6.14
N LEU A 241 -4.31 33.54 -5.60
CA LEU A 241 -4.19 32.43 -4.65
C LEU A 241 -4.93 32.70 -3.34
N ARG A 242 -4.81 33.91 -2.79
CA ARG A 242 -5.48 34.31 -1.54
C ARG A 242 -7.00 34.24 -1.63
N MET A 243 -7.55 34.61 -2.78
CA MET A 243 -9.00 34.67 -3.00
C MET A 243 -9.61 33.31 -3.38
N MET A 244 -8.81 32.24 -3.43
CA MET A 244 -9.28 30.90 -3.78
C MET A 244 -10.40 30.44 -2.83
N PRO A 245 -11.60 30.13 -3.34
CA PRO A 245 -12.68 29.60 -2.52
C PRO A 245 -12.35 28.21 -1.97
N VAL A 246 -12.60 27.99 -0.67
CA VAL A 246 -12.43 26.69 -0.01
C VAL A 246 -13.78 26.13 0.37
N TYR A 247 -14.07 24.90 -0.07
CA TYR A 247 -15.32 24.24 0.28
C TYR A 247 -15.30 23.76 1.73
N SER A 248 -16.38 24.03 2.46
CA SER A 248 -16.62 23.45 3.77
C SER A 248 -18.03 22.89 3.83
N VAL A 249 -18.14 21.60 4.14
CA VAL A 249 -19.44 20.91 4.29
C VAL A 249 -20.28 21.55 5.41
N TYR A 250 -19.62 22.10 6.43
CA TYR A 250 -20.27 22.79 7.55
C TYR A 250 -20.35 24.31 7.35
N GLY A 251 -19.96 24.81 6.17
CA GLY A 251 -19.88 26.24 5.86
C GLY A 251 -21.22 26.90 5.54
N GLY A 252 -22.34 26.17 5.60
CA GLY A 252 -23.68 26.69 5.34
C GLY A 252 -24.02 26.96 3.86
N ILE A 253 -23.03 26.96 2.97
CA ILE A 253 -23.22 27.10 1.52
C ILE A 253 -23.51 25.74 0.87
N SER A 254 -24.43 25.73 -0.09
CA SER A 254 -24.69 24.53 -0.88
C SER A 254 -23.51 24.22 -1.82
N THR A 255 -23.36 22.95 -2.23
CA THR A 255 -22.36 22.57 -3.23
C THR A 255 -22.54 23.36 -4.53
N GLY A 256 -23.77 23.62 -4.96
CA GLY A 256 -24.07 24.39 -6.18
C GLY A 256 -23.63 25.84 -6.08
N GLU A 257 -23.92 26.50 -4.95
CA GLU A 257 -23.46 27.87 -4.69
C GLU A 257 -21.93 27.96 -4.65
N PHE A 258 -21.28 27.02 -3.96
CA PHE A 258 -19.82 26.93 -3.96
C PHE A 258 -19.26 26.74 -5.38
N THR A 259 -19.85 25.85 -6.19
CA THR A 259 -19.43 25.62 -7.58
C THR A 259 -19.51 26.90 -8.41
N LEU A 260 -20.53 27.75 -8.22
CA LEU A 260 -20.64 29.04 -8.92
C LEU A 260 -19.52 30.00 -8.50
N THR A 261 -19.31 30.17 -7.18
CA THR A 261 -18.25 31.03 -6.64
C THR A 261 -16.87 30.59 -7.09
N TRP A 262 -16.62 29.27 -7.07
CA TRP A 262 -15.41 28.70 -7.64
C TRP A 262 -15.29 29.11 -9.10
N LYS A 263 -16.21 28.69 -9.97
CA LYS A 263 -16.11 28.92 -11.42
C LYS A 263 -15.91 30.40 -11.77
N HIS A 264 -16.51 31.30 -11.00
CA HIS A 264 -16.28 32.74 -11.11
C HIS A 264 -14.82 33.12 -10.82
N TRP A 265 -14.26 32.65 -9.68
CA TRP A 265 -12.85 32.80 -9.36
C TRP A 265 -11.92 32.22 -10.46
N GLN A 266 -12.26 31.07 -11.06
CA GLN A 266 -11.49 30.54 -12.21
C GLN A 266 -11.49 31.48 -13.39
N ALA A 267 -12.67 31.99 -13.74
CA ALA A 267 -12.85 32.87 -14.88
C ALA A 267 -12.05 34.17 -14.70
N GLU A 268 -12.01 34.70 -13.47
CA GLU A 268 -11.17 35.84 -13.13
C GLU A 268 -9.68 35.52 -13.28
N CYS A 269 -9.22 34.37 -12.77
CA CYS A 269 -7.84 33.93 -12.93
C CYS A 269 -7.45 33.76 -14.42
N ARG A 270 -8.36 33.20 -15.25
CA ARG A 270 -8.17 33.11 -16.70
C ARG A 270 -8.09 34.48 -17.36
N SER A 271 -8.93 35.42 -16.97
CA SER A 271 -8.91 36.79 -17.51
C SER A 271 -7.59 37.51 -17.17
N ARG A 272 -7.09 37.35 -15.94
CA ARG A 272 -5.80 37.91 -15.52
C ARG A 272 -4.62 37.29 -16.28
N LEU A 273 -4.67 35.99 -16.55
CA LEU A 273 -3.66 35.32 -17.36
C LEU A 273 -3.70 35.82 -18.82
N ALA A 274 -4.89 35.97 -19.39
CA ALA A 274 -5.07 36.42 -20.77
C ALA A 274 -4.71 37.91 -20.99
N SER A 275 -4.68 38.73 -19.94
CA SER A 275 -4.34 40.16 -20.06
C SER A 275 -2.85 40.40 -20.34
N GLY A 276 -1.99 39.37 -20.29
CA GLY A 276 -0.55 39.49 -20.48
C GLY A 276 0.18 40.24 -19.35
N ALA A 277 -0.47 40.41 -18.20
CA ALA A 277 0.10 41.13 -17.05
C ALA A 277 1.14 40.30 -16.26
N ILE A 278 1.25 39.00 -16.56
CA ILE A 278 2.19 38.07 -15.94
C ILE A 278 3.18 37.66 -17.04
N GLN A 279 4.45 38.01 -16.87
CA GLN A 279 5.49 37.76 -17.88
C GLN A 279 6.46 36.67 -17.45
N LEU A 280 6.64 36.47 -16.13
CA LEU A 280 7.51 35.42 -15.62
C LEU A 280 6.90 34.02 -15.91
N PRO A 281 7.57 33.13 -16.68
CA PRO A 281 7.00 31.85 -17.10
C PRO A 281 6.57 30.95 -15.93
N GLN A 282 7.26 31.04 -14.79
CA GLN A 282 6.95 30.26 -13.60
C GLN A 282 5.65 30.74 -12.92
N LEU A 283 5.40 32.05 -12.91
CA LEU A 283 4.13 32.61 -12.44
C LEU A 283 2.99 32.31 -13.40
N GLU A 284 3.27 32.35 -14.71
CA GLU A 284 2.32 31.93 -15.74
C GLU A 284 1.94 30.45 -15.57
N LEU A 285 2.92 29.58 -15.33
CA LEU A 285 2.70 28.16 -15.04
C LEU A 285 1.83 27.97 -13.79
N ILE A 286 2.11 28.69 -12.70
CA ILE A 286 1.27 28.67 -11.49
C ILE A 286 -0.18 29.04 -11.82
N MET A 287 -0.38 30.13 -12.57
CA MET A 287 -1.72 30.55 -12.98
C MET A 287 -2.42 29.50 -13.84
N LYS A 288 -1.70 28.88 -14.78
CA LYS A 288 -2.21 27.79 -15.62
C LYS A 288 -2.62 26.56 -14.80
N ILE A 289 -1.84 26.19 -13.77
CA ILE A 289 -2.18 25.10 -12.84
C ILE A 289 -3.48 25.43 -12.09
N ILE A 290 -3.59 26.63 -11.50
CA ILE A 290 -4.77 26.95 -10.68
C ILE A 290 -6.06 27.11 -11.49
N ILE A 291 -5.98 27.38 -12.80
CA ILE A 291 -7.15 27.37 -13.70
C ILE A 291 -7.49 25.98 -14.25
N GLY A 292 -6.76 24.94 -13.84
CA GLY A 292 -6.97 23.56 -14.25
C GLY A 292 -6.54 23.25 -15.68
N ASP A 293 -5.51 23.93 -16.20
CA ASP A 293 -4.98 23.68 -17.56
C ASP A 293 -4.23 22.33 -17.62
N TYR A 294 -4.73 21.38 -18.43
CA TYR A 294 -4.11 20.07 -18.61
C TYR A 294 -2.66 20.15 -19.09
N SER A 295 -2.33 21.09 -19.98
CA SER A 295 -0.97 21.25 -20.52
C SER A 295 0.03 21.68 -19.45
N ALA A 296 -0.44 22.43 -18.44
CA ALA A 296 0.40 22.81 -17.32
C ALA A 296 0.72 21.60 -16.42
N PHE A 297 -0.27 20.74 -16.15
CA PHE A 297 -0.04 19.48 -15.42
C PHE A 297 0.89 18.53 -16.18
N GLU A 298 0.75 18.46 -17.51
CA GLU A 298 1.66 17.70 -18.37
C GLU A 298 3.10 18.22 -18.26
N SER A 299 3.30 19.54 -18.28
CA SER A 299 4.63 20.15 -18.19
C SER A 299 5.35 19.85 -16.87
N ILE A 300 4.62 19.72 -15.76
CA ILE A 300 5.22 19.45 -14.44
C ILE A 300 5.34 17.95 -14.15
N ARG A 301 4.62 17.09 -14.86
CA ARG A 301 4.52 15.65 -14.60
C ARG A 301 5.87 14.94 -14.49
N ILE A 302 6.86 15.36 -15.29
CA ILE A 302 8.20 14.75 -15.29
C ILE A 302 8.94 14.87 -13.94
N LYS A 303 8.51 15.82 -13.09
CA LYS A 303 9.09 16.05 -11.75
C LYS A 303 8.50 15.16 -10.66
N TYR A 304 7.43 14.43 -10.98
CA TYR A 304 6.71 13.57 -10.06
C TYR A 304 7.02 12.10 -10.34
N SER A 305 7.25 11.29 -9.30
CA SER A 305 7.56 9.86 -9.47
C SER A 305 6.34 9.07 -9.92
N SER A 306 5.16 9.45 -9.43
CA SER A 306 3.91 8.74 -9.62
C SER A 306 2.85 9.69 -10.18
N TRP A 307 2.02 9.23 -11.10
CA TRP A 307 0.96 10.08 -11.67
C TRP A 307 -0.07 10.49 -10.62
N PHE A 308 -0.29 9.62 -9.62
CA PHE A 308 -1.26 9.87 -8.55
C PHE A 308 -0.78 10.88 -7.51
N ASP A 309 0.49 11.31 -7.51
CA ASP A 309 0.96 12.45 -6.69
C ASP A 309 0.30 13.77 -7.16
N LEU A 310 0.00 13.87 -8.46
CA LEU A 310 -0.72 15.02 -9.03
C LEU A 310 -2.23 15.00 -8.77
N LEU A 311 -2.79 13.87 -8.34
CA LEU A 311 -4.24 13.65 -8.28
C LEU A 311 -4.94 14.66 -7.37
N GLY A 312 -4.35 14.97 -6.21
CA GLY A 312 -4.90 15.95 -5.27
C GLY A 312 -5.02 17.34 -5.90
N GLY A 313 -3.96 17.81 -6.57
CA GLY A 313 -3.94 19.12 -7.24
C GLY A 313 -4.86 19.15 -8.46
N TRP A 314 -4.91 18.07 -9.23
CA TRP A 314 -5.83 17.95 -10.36
C TRP A 314 -7.27 18.10 -9.89
N VAL A 315 -7.69 17.34 -8.88
CA VAL A 315 -9.05 17.43 -8.32
C VAL A 315 -9.30 18.81 -7.71
N LEU A 316 -8.33 19.39 -6.99
CA LEU A 316 -8.46 20.72 -6.39
C LEU A 316 -8.78 21.81 -7.42
N PHE A 317 -8.10 21.80 -8.57
CA PHE A 317 -8.20 22.86 -9.57
C PHE A 317 -9.19 22.59 -10.70
N THR A 318 -9.69 21.36 -10.84
CA THR A 318 -10.70 21.02 -11.85
C THR A 318 -12.08 20.77 -11.27
N MET A 319 -12.17 20.18 -10.07
CA MET A 319 -13.44 19.74 -9.48
C MET A 319 -13.31 19.48 -7.97
N PRO A 320 -13.14 20.49 -7.10
CA PRO A 320 -12.94 20.24 -5.67
C PRO A 320 -14.17 19.73 -4.92
N TRP A 321 -15.34 19.78 -5.54
CA TRP A 321 -16.58 19.17 -5.04
C TRP A 321 -16.71 17.70 -5.46
N ALA A 322 -15.65 17.10 -6.02
CA ALA A 322 -15.64 15.72 -6.48
C ALA A 322 -16.06 14.76 -5.36
N LYS A 323 -16.93 13.84 -5.74
CA LYS A 323 -17.34 12.70 -4.92
C LYS A 323 -16.58 11.46 -5.33
N ARG A 324 -16.72 10.38 -4.56
CA ARG A 324 -16.10 9.07 -4.84
C ARG A 324 -16.29 8.61 -6.29
N ARG A 325 -17.51 8.70 -6.80
CA ARG A 325 -17.85 8.30 -8.19
C ARG A 325 -17.08 9.07 -9.27
N ASP A 326 -16.60 10.26 -8.95
CA ASP A 326 -15.90 11.11 -9.90
C ASP A 326 -14.38 10.82 -9.92
N MET A 327 -13.89 9.99 -8.99
CA MET A 327 -12.46 9.66 -8.86
C MET A 327 -11.92 8.86 -10.03
N ALA A 328 -12.75 8.01 -10.66
CA ALA A 328 -12.34 7.25 -11.84
C ALA A 328 -11.91 8.17 -12.99
N ALA A 329 -12.69 9.22 -13.26
CA ALA A 329 -12.40 10.19 -14.31
C ALA A 329 -11.16 11.05 -13.98
N ALA A 330 -11.01 11.47 -12.71
CA ALA A 330 -9.83 12.19 -12.25
C ALA A 330 -8.55 11.33 -12.35
N GLY A 331 -8.65 10.05 -11.93
CA GLY A 331 -7.58 9.08 -12.04
C GLY A 331 -7.16 8.84 -13.48
N ALA A 332 -8.12 8.61 -14.38
CA ALA A 332 -7.85 8.44 -15.80
C ALA A 332 -7.15 9.65 -16.43
N ALA A 333 -7.57 10.88 -16.07
CA ALA A 333 -6.91 12.10 -16.56
C ALA A 333 -5.45 12.19 -16.10
N CYS A 334 -5.17 11.94 -14.81
CA CYS A 334 -3.80 11.97 -14.30
C CYS A 334 -2.95 10.82 -14.82
N ALA A 335 -3.51 9.61 -14.93
CA ALA A 335 -2.83 8.44 -15.50
C ALA A 335 -2.51 8.65 -16.99
N GLY A 336 -3.33 9.41 -17.72
CA GLY A 336 -3.05 9.82 -19.10
C GLY A 336 -1.83 10.72 -19.26
N LEU A 337 -1.38 11.37 -18.19
CA LEU A 337 -0.12 12.13 -18.17
C LEU A 337 1.12 11.22 -18.02
N ALA A 338 0.94 9.95 -17.64
CA ALA A 338 2.05 9.05 -17.38
C ALA A 338 2.80 8.70 -18.68
N THR A 339 4.10 8.98 -18.71
CA THR A 339 4.99 8.70 -19.85
C THR A 339 5.81 7.41 -19.67
N HIS A 340 5.65 6.74 -18.52
CA HIS A 340 6.41 5.56 -18.16
C HIS A 340 5.54 4.30 -18.16
N THR A 341 6.20 3.15 -18.25
CA THR A 341 5.55 1.84 -18.07
C THR A 341 4.83 1.80 -16.73
N ARG A 342 3.55 1.42 -16.75
CA ARG A 342 2.74 1.26 -15.53
C ARG A 342 3.40 0.26 -14.58
N THR A 343 3.52 0.66 -13.33
CA THR A 343 3.96 -0.19 -12.23
C THR A 343 2.76 -0.95 -11.65
N HIS A 344 3.03 -2.03 -10.91
CA HIS A 344 2.00 -2.77 -10.18
C HIS A 344 1.17 -1.89 -9.24
N LEU A 345 1.82 -0.90 -8.60
CA LEU A 345 1.16 0.06 -7.73
C LEU A 345 0.22 0.99 -8.54
N ASP A 346 0.60 1.39 -9.75
CA ASP A 346 -0.26 2.22 -10.60
C ASP A 346 -1.56 1.51 -10.94
N ASP A 347 -1.50 0.21 -11.25
CA ASP A 347 -2.68 -0.60 -11.58
C ASP A 347 -3.62 -0.77 -10.36
N ILE A 348 -3.07 -0.98 -9.16
CA ILE A 348 -3.86 -1.06 -7.93
C ILE A 348 -4.53 0.28 -7.61
N ILE A 349 -3.79 1.39 -7.70
CA ILE A 349 -4.33 2.73 -7.42
C ILE A 349 -5.42 3.09 -8.44
N GLN A 350 -5.21 2.77 -9.71
CA GLN A 350 -6.23 2.97 -10.75
C GLN A 350 -7.51 2.18 -10.43
N ALA A 351 -7.40 0.88 -10.11
CA ALA A 351 -8.55 0.05 -9.74
C ALA A 351 -9.28 0.57 -8.50
N LEU A 352 -8.54 1.07 -7.50
CA LEU A 352 -9.12 1.74 -6.33
C LEU A 352 -9.90 3.01 -6.69
N LEU A 353 -9.47 3.81 -7.66
CA LEU A 353 -10.21 4.99 -8.10
C LEU A 353 -11.43 4.63 -8.97
N GLU A 354 -11.37 3.50 -9.68
CA GLU A 354 -12.43 2.99 -10.55
C GLU A 354 -13.57 2.29 -9.79
N GLY A 355 -13.34 1.89 -8.53
CA GLY A 355 -14.34 1.12 -7.78
C GLY A 355 -14.19 -0.39 -7.93
N ASP A 356 -13.17 -0.88 -8.64
CA ASP A 356 -13.00 -2.31 -8.91
C ASP A 356 -12.23 -3.01 -7.77
N LEU A 357 -12.93 -3.25 -6.66
CA LEU A 357 -12.35 -3.94 -5.51
C LEU A 357 -11.98 -5.41 -5.81
N HIS A 358 -12.59 -6.03 -6.81
CA HIS A 358 -12.20 -7.38 -7.23
C HIS A 358 -10.81 -7.37 -7.87
N GLN A 359 -10.57 -6.43 -8.78
CA GLN A 359 -9.24 -6.22 -9.36
C GLN A 359 -8.21 -5.80 -8.30
N VAL A 360 -8.58 -4.93 -7.35
CA VAL A 360 -7.70 -4.58 -6.23
C VAL A 360 -7.27 -5.83 -5.45
N ILE A 361 -8.21 -6.69 -5.06
CA ILE A 361 -7.91 -7.92 -4.31
C ILE A 361 -7.03 -8.87 -5.13
N HIS A 362 -7.32 -9.02 -6.42
CA HIS A 362 -6.49 -9.83 -7.31
C HIS A 362 -5.04 -9.32 -7.36
N GLU A 363 -4.82 -8.02 -7.51
CA GLU A 363 -3.48 -7.45 -7.61
C GLU A 363 -2.71 -7.48 -6.29
N ILE A 364 -3.37 -7.25 -5.14
CA ILE A 364 -2.69 -7.35 -3.83
C ILE A 364 -2.32 -8.78 -3.47
N GLN A 365 -3.03 -9.80 -3.98
CA GLN A 365 -2.62 -11.20 -3.84
C GLN A 365 -1.30 -11.51 -4.56
N GLN A 366 -0.93 -10.73 -5.57
CA GLN A 366 0.34 -10.88 -6.29
C GLN A 366 1.51 -10.16 -5.60
N MET A 367 1.25 -9.40 -4.53
CA MET A 367 2.31 -8.74 -3.78
C MET A 367 3.19 -9.77 -3.07
N SER A 368 4.48 -9.46 -2.97
CA SER A 368 5.44 -10.32 -2.28
C SER A 368 5.43 -10.07 -0.77
N ASP A 369 4.26 -10.18 -0.13
CA ASP A 369 4.04 -9.92 1.29
C ASP A 369 3.68 -11.19 2.09
N ASN A 370 3.66 -12.36 1.43
CA ASN A 370 3.15 -13.62 1.97
C ASN A 370 1.63 -13.61 2.28
N GLY A 371 0.85 -12.79 1.58
CA GLY A 371 -0.61 -12.87 1.53
C GLY A 371 -1.35 -12.25 2.71
N TRP A 372 -0.64 -11.65 3.68
CA TRP A 372 -1.30 -11.02 4.83
C TRP A 372 -2.15 -9.83 4.40
N PHE A 373 -1.66 -8.99 3.48
CA PHE A 373 -2.37 -7.78 3.09
C PHE A 373 -3.70 -8.12 2.41
N ALA A 374 -3.67 -9.04 1.45
CA ALA A 374 -4.87 -9.55 0.80
C ALA A 374 -5.87 -10.13 1.81
N THR A 375 -5.39 -10.91 2.78
CA THR A 375 -6.22 -11.53 3.82
C THR A 375 -6.92 -10.48 4.68
N HIS A 376 -6.16 -9.54 5.23
CA HIS A 376 -6.67 -8.56 6.19
C HIS A 376 -7.51 -7.47 5.54
N LEU A 377 -7.14 -6.98 4.34
CA LEU A 377 -7.93 -5.96 3.65
C LEU A 377 -9.26 -6.54 3.16
N THR A 378 -9.24 -7.77 2.61
CA THR A 378 -10.47 -8.46 2.17
C THR A 378 -11.42 -8.69 3.34
N ASP A 379 -10.90 -9.16 4.48
CA ASP A 379 -11.67 -9.37 5.70
C ASP A 379 -12.31 -8.06 6.22
N MET A 380 -11.53 -6.96 6.24
CA MET A 380 -12.02 -5.64 6.61
C MET A 380 -13.14 -5.15 5.67
N LEU A 381 -12.93 -5.20 4.35
CA LEU A 381 -13.91 -4.73 3.37
C LEU A 381 -15.19 -5.57 3.37
N TYR A 382 -15.07 -6.88 3.60
CA TYR A 382 -16.21 -7.78 3.78
C TYR A 382 -17.05 -7.36 4.99
N HIS A 383 -16.42 -7.20 6.17
CA HIS A 383 -17.12 -6.81 7.40
C HIS A 383 -17.67 -5.37 7.35
N CYS A 384 -17.05 -4.48 6.59
CA CYS A 384 -17.58 -3.14 6.31
C CYS A 384 -18.79 -3.14 5.35
N GLY A 385 -19.16 -4.29 4.77
CA GLY A 385 -20.21 -4.39 3.75
C GLY A 385 -19.86 -3.64 2.45
N LYS A 386 -18.56 -3.48 2.15
CA LYS A 386 -18.07 -2.77 0.96
C LYS A 386 -17.64 -3.71 -0.16
N LEU A 387 -17.52 -4.99 0.14
CA LEU A 387 -17.05 -5.98 -0.81
C LEU A 387 -18.19 -6.87 -1.27
N GLN A 388 -18.38 -6.91 -2.59
CA GLN A 388 -19.23 -7.89 -3.26
C GLN A 388 -18.50 -8.37 -4.51
N ILE A 389 -18.15 -9.65 -4.55
CA ILE A 389 -17.46 -10.28 -5.68
C ILE A 389 -18.39 -11.33 -6.27
N LEU A 390 -18.74 -11.13 -7.54
CA LEU A 390 -19.56 -12.05 -8.31
C LEU A 390 -18.68 -12.89 -9.23
N ASP A 391 -18.96 -14.19 -9.32
CA ASP A 391 -18.30 -15.05 -10.30
C ASP A 391 -18.92 -14.92 -11.70
N LYS A 392 -18.41 -15.71 -12.65
CA LYS A 392 -18.89 -15.76 -14.04
C LYS A 392 -20.39 -16.10 -14.15
N HIS A 393 -20.96 -16.74 -13.13
CA HIS A 393 -22.36 -17.13 -13.05
C HIS A 393 -23.19 -16.16 -12.20
N GLN A 394 -22.67 -14.98 -11.87
CA GLN A 394 -23.32 -13.97 -11.01
C GLN A 394 -23.62 -14.48 -9.59
N THR A 395 -22.87 -15.48 -9.12
CA THR A 395 -22.97 -15.97 -7.75
C THR A 395 -22.04 -15.15 -6.85
N ASP A 396 -22.52 -14.73 -5.69
CA ASP A 396 -21.67 -14.07 -4.69
C ASP A 396 -20.68 -15.07 -4.09
N VAL A 397 -19.40 -14.82 -4.36
CA VAL A 397 -18.28 -15.65 -3.91
C VAL A 397 -17.40 -14.96 -2.89
N THR A 398 -17.82 -13.81 -2.39
CA THR A 398 -17.03 -12.97 -1.47
C THR A 398 -16.60 -13.73 -0.22
N LEU A 399 -17.55 -14.39 0.44
CA LEU A 399 -17.27 -15.14 1.68
C LEU A 399 -16.32 -16.31 1.41
N ARG A 400 -16.45 -16.98 0.26
CA ARG A 400 -15.58 -18.09 -0.13
C ARG A 400 -14.15 -17.61 -0.37
N LEU A 401 -13.98 -16.48 -1.09
CA LEU A 401 -12.66 -15.88 -1.30
C LEU A 401 -12.02 -15.47 0.03
N ARG A 402 -12.77 -14.75 0.87
CA ARG A 402 -12.34 -14.34 2.21
C ARG A 402 -11.85 -15.54 3.02
N ASN A 403 -12.67 -16.60 3.11
CA ASN A 403 -12.31 -17.78 3.89
C ASN A 403 -11.07 -18.49 3.31
N SER A 404 -10.93 -18.57 1.98
CA SER A 404 -9.73 -19.13 1.34
C SER A 404 -8.47 -18.39 1.76
N LEU A 405 -8.49 -17.06 1.70
CA LEU A 405 -7.36 -16.21 2.10
C LEU A 405 -6.98 -16.41 3.57
N ILE A 406 -7.97 -16.38 4.48
CA ILE A 406 -7.74 -16.59 5.91
C ILE A 406 -7.20 -17.99 6.19
N LEU A 407 -7.73 -19.02 5.52
CA LEU A 407 -7.27 -20.41 5.66
C LEU A 407 -5.82 -20.57 5.19
N GLU A 408 -5.47 -20.01 4.04
CA GLU A 408 -4.11 -20.05 3.49
C GLU A 408 -3.13 -19.30 4.42
N TYR A 409 -3.48 -18.09 4.84
CA TYR A 409 -2.64 -17.28 5.74
C TYR A 409 -2.48 -17.94 7.12
N GLY A 410 -3.56 -18.43 7.72
CA GLY A 410 -3.52 -19.17 8.97
C GLY A 410 -2.65 -20.42 8.87
N SER A 411 -2.75 -21.17 7.77
CA SER A 411 -1.94 -22.36 7.52
C SER A 411 -0.45 -22.01 7.39
N LEU A 412 -0.11 -20.93 6.69
CA LEU A 412 1.27 -20.44 6.60
C LEU A 412 1.85 -20.15 7.99
N LEU A 413 1.11 -19.46 8.85
CA LEU A 413 1.56 -19.12 10.20
C LEU A 413 1.73 -20.34 11.11
N MET A 414 0.90 -21.38 10.92
CA MET A 414 1.03 -22.66 11.64
C MET A 414 2.39 -23.34 11.43
N GLU A 415 3.07 -23.06 10.32
CA GLU A 415 4.38 -23.65 10.03
C GLU A 415 5.53 -23.04 10.85
N HIS A 416 5.30 -21.87 11.47
CA HIS A 416 6.35 -21.18 12.21
C HIS A 416 6.28 -21.44 13.72
N ARG A 417 7.42 -21.83 14.30
CA ARG A 417 7.57 -22.24 15.70
C ARG A 417 7.01 -21.25 16.74
N SER A 418 6.97 -19.96 16.43
CA SER A 418 6.49 -18.92 17.35
C SER A 418 5.18 -18.24 16.92
N LEU A 419 4.67 -18.53 15.71
CA LEU A 419 3.46 -17.89 15.18
C LEU A 419 2.29 -18.86 15.08
N TRP A 420 2.49 -20.16 15.34
CA TRP A 420 1.43 -21.15 15.20
C TRP A 420 0.19 -20.83 16.04
N CYS A 421 0.31 -20.25 17.23
CA CYS A 421 -0.88 -19.83 17.99
C CYS A 421 -1.67 -18.73 17.28
N ALA A 422 -0.98 -17.80 16.61
CA ALA A 422 -1.63 -16.79 15.77
C ALA A 422 -2.30 -17.47 14.57
N GLY A 423 -1.58 -18.35 13.86
CA GLY A 423 -2.15 -19.14 12.76
C GLY A 423 -3.41 -19.90 13.15
N LEU A 424 -3.40 -20.57 14.30
CA LEU A 424 -4.54 -21.26 14.87
C LEU A 424 -5.73 -20.33 15.11
N SER A 425 -5.47 -19.10 15.59
CA SER A 425 -6.54 -18.12 15.80
C SER A 425 -7.20 -17.65 14.50
N TYR A 426 -6.48 -17.59 13.38
CA TYR A 426 -7.08 -17.38 12.05
C TYR A 426 -7.93 -18.57 11.62
N LEU A 427 -7.38 -19.79 11.72
CA LEU A 427 -8.09 -21.01 11.33
C LEU A 427 -9.41 -21.18 12.10
N ALA A 428 -9.41 -20.87 13.40
CA ALA A 428 -10.60 -20.96 14.24
C ALA A 428 -11.76 -20.03 13.80
N THR A 429 -11.50 -19.02 12.95
CA THR A 429 -12.55 -18.12 12.43
C THR A 429 -13.28 -18.69 11.21
N CYS A 430 -12.73 -19.71 10.54
CA CYS A 430 -13.26 -20.27 9.30
C CYS A 430 -14.14 -21.52 9.51
N ALA A 431 -15.00 -21.49 10.55
CA ALA A 431 -15.95 -22.54 10.89
C ALA A 431 -15.35 -23.97 10.80
N ALA A 432 -16.10 -24.95 10.27
CA ALA A 432 -15.70 -26.36 10.25
C ALA A 432 -14.42 -26.62 9.45
N GLU A 433 -14.24 -25.98 8.29
CA GLU A 433 -13.05 -26.21 7.45
C GLU A 433 -11.77 -25.76 8.18
N GLY A 434 -11.83 -24.60 8.84
CA GLY A 434 -10.72 -24.07 9.60
C GLY A 434 -10.34 -24.93 10.80
N LEU A 435 -11.33 -25.41 11.57
CA LEU A 435 -11.10 -26.30 12.70
C LEU A 435 -10.51 -27.65 12.27
N ASN A 436 -11.06 -28.29 11.23
CA ASN A 436 -10.51 -29.54 10.70
C ASN A 436 -9.06 -29.38 10.23
N ARG A 437 -8.74 -28.25 9.60
CA ARG A 437 -7.36 -27.94 9.19
C ARG A 437 -6.45 -27.68 10.37
N ALA A 438 -6.96 -27.01 11.41
CA ALA A 438 -6.22 -26.76 12.64
C ALA A 438 -5.82 -28.06 13.35
N GLU A 439 -6.73 -29.05 13.45
CA GLU A 439 -6.44 -30.36 14.05
C GLU A 439 -5.25 -31.04 13.36
N LEU A 440 -5.32 -31.17 12.04
CA LEU A 440 -4.27 -31.79 11.23
C LEU A 440 -2.90 -31.09 11.34
N LEU A 441 -2.90 -29.77 11.55
CA LEU A 441 -1.67 -28.99 11.66
C LEU A 441 -1.10 -29.01 13.08
N LEU A 442 -1.94 -29.04 14.11
CA LEU A 442 -1.51 -29.14 15.51
C LEU A 442 -0.79 -30.47 15.77
N GLU A 443 -1.30 -31.59 15.24
CA GLU A 443 -0.64 -32.91 15.34
C GLU A 443 0.80 -32.92 14.78
N ARG A 444 1.10 -32.01 13.86
CA ARG A 444 2.40 -31.95 13.18
C ARG A 444 3.42 -31.08 13.92
N ILE A 445 3.00 -30.34 14.95
CA ILE A 445 3.88 -29.47 15.72
C ILE A 445 4.91 -30.31 16.46
N PRO A 446 6.22 -30.08 16.27
CA PRO A 446 7.24 -30.82 16.99
C PRO A 446 7.20 -30.43 18.48
N ILE A 447 6.98 -31.41 19.35
CA ILE A 447 7.02 -31.24 20.80
C ILE A 447 8.44 -31.55 21.28
N ASP A 448 9.13 -30.52 21.75
CA ASP A 448 10.52 -30.57 22.23
C ASP A 448 10.62 -30.33 23.75
N SER A 449 9.52 -29.98 24.40
CA SER A 449 9.46 -29.61 25.81
C SER A 449 8.05 -29.80 26.38
N GLU A 450 7.98 -30.07 27.68
CA GLU A 450 6.70 -30.19 28.42
C GLU A 450 5.89 -28.89 28.35
N ALA A 451 6.55 -27.74 28.51
CA ALA A 451 5.90 -26.44 28.39
C ALA A 451 5.20 -26.24 27.03
N LYS A 452 5.83 -26.70 25.94
CA LYS A 452 5.25 -26.64 24.60
C LYS A 452 4.09 -27.63 24.44
N ALA A 453 4.21 -28.83 24.98
CA ALA A 453 3.12 -29.81 25.01
C ALA A 453 1.88 -29.24 25.72
N MET A 454 2.07 -28.68 26.92
CA MET A 454 1.00 -28.05 27.70
C MET A 454 0.36 -26.87 26.98
N ARG A 455 1.17 -26.08 26.26
CA ARG A 455 0.66 -24.97 25.44
C ARG A 455 -0.19 -25.46 24.26
N VAL A 456 0.23 -26.52 23.56
CA VAL A 456 -0.57 -27.12 22.48
C VAL A 456 -1.91 -27.61 23.01
N VAL A 457 -1.92 -28.34 24.13
CA VAL A 457 -3.16 -28.81 24.77
C VAL A 457 -4.06 -27.65 25.20
N ALA A 458 -3.50 -26.58 25.78
CA ALA A 458 -4.28 -25.41 26.19
C ALA A 458 -4.93 -24.70 25.00
N GLU A 459 -4.20 -24.50 23.91
CA GLU A 459 -4.72 -23.88 22.69
C GLU A 459 -5.74 -24.77 21.96
N ALA A 460 -5.53 -26.09 21.90
CA ALA A 460 -6.51 -27.02 21.35
C ALA A 460 -7.84 -26.95 22.13
N LYS A 461 -7.77 -26.99 23.47
CA LYS A 461 -8.94 -26.85 24.35
C LYS A 461 -9.67 -25.53 24.16
N LYS A 462 -8.95 -24.42 23.98
CA LYS A 462 -9.53 -23.09 23.76
C LYS A 462 -10.49 -23.05 22.56
N TYR A 463 -10.20 -23.81 21.50
CA TYR A 463 -11.02 -23.86 20.29
C TYR A 463 -11.86 -25.14 20.17
N GLY A 464 -11.96 -25.95 21.22
CA GLY A 464 -12.79 -27.16 21.25
C GLY A 464 -12.24 -28.32 20.40
N LEU A 465 -10.94 -28.35 20.13
CA LEU A 465 -10.28 -29.40 19.34
C LEU A 465 -9.93 -30.59 20.24
N VAL A 466 -10.93 -31.38 20.61
CA VAL A 466 -10.78 -32.48 21.60
C VAL A 466 -10.06 -33.70 21.01
N GLY A 467 -9.98 -33.80 19.67
CA GLY A 467 -9.29 -34.90 18.98
C GLY A 467 -7.76 -34.80 18.95
N VAL A 468 -7.21 -33.62 19.29
CA VAL A 468 -5.77 -33.31 19.36
C VAL A 468 -5.29 -33.45 20.80
#